data_AF-A0A1Q2MEZ9-F1
#
_entry.id   AF-A0A1Q2MEZ9-F1
#
_cell.length_a   1.000
_cell.length_b   1.000
_cell.length_c   1.000
_cell.angle_alpha   90.00
_cell.angle_beta   90.00
_cell.angle_gamma   90.00
#
_symmetry.space_group_name_H-M   'P 1'
#
loop_
_entity.id
_entity.type
_entity.pdbx_description
1 polymer ?
#
loop_
_entity_poly.entity_id
_entity_poly.type
_entity_poly.pdbx_seq_one_letter_code
_entity_poly.pdbx_strand_id
1 'polypeptide(L)'
;MTVRKKAFTLIELLVVISIIALLMAILMPSLARARKQAKSVVCLSNLKQWGLILNLYAQDYDNGINPGPSSEQRDEDGRDIRWMQVMRTYYESPDIRVCPEASIPTSERIKGGYQSLEYAWGVFTEASGPQVEEGDYGSYALNWWACNPSSEAVLPGPVKPYYDRYWKKLANMTPADQIPLAADSTWYGVWPLMMDMPPKAYVKAEYGTSYIKNHMRRLCVDRHNMKVNMIFADMQAKPVEMKHLWNQRWHKGYDTKMITDEFFQQTGASWILKK
;
A
#
# COMPACT_ATOMS: atom_id res chain seq x y z
N MET A 1 40.27 -29.41 52.29
CA MET A 1 39.85 -27.99 52.23
C MET A 1 38.42 -27.94 51.71
N THR A 2 37.44 -27.70 52.58
CA THR A 2 36.03 -27.58 52.20
C THR A 2 35.78 -26.19 51.62
N VAL A 3 35.50 -26.13 50.32
CA VAL A 3 35.13 -24.88 49.64
C VAL A 3 33.79 -24.42 50.20
N ARG A 4 33.76 -23.32 50.97
CA ARG A 4 32.50 -22.69 51.41
C ARG A 4 31.73 -22.24 50.17
N LYS A 5 30.57 -22.86 49.91
CA LYS A 5 29.63 -22.36 48.90
C LYS A 5 29.09 -21.01 49.38
N LYS A 6 29.30 -19.95 48.59
CA LYS A 6 28.66 -18.65 48.83
C LYS A 6 27.16 -18.82 48.61
N ALA A 7 26.36 -18.59 49.65
CA ALA A 7 24.91 -18.58 49.55
C ALA A 7 24.46 -17.22 49.01
N PHE A 8 23.60 -17.23 47.99
CA PHE A 8 23.03 -16.02 47.39
C PHE A 8 21.91 -15.49 48.29
N THR A 9 21.92 -14.20 48.60
CA THR A 9 20.91 -13.59 49.47
C THR A 9 19.67 -13.17 48.67
N LEU A 10 18.51 -13.14 49.33
CA LEU A 10 17.26 -12.65 48.73
C LEU A 10 17.39 -11.19 48.23
N ILE A 11 18.17 -10.37 48.95
CA ILE A 11 18.38 -8.96 48.62
C ILE A 11 19.19 -8.84 47.32
N GLU A 12 20.25 -9.63 47.15
CA GLU A 12 21.05 -9.64 45.90
C GLU A 12 20.17 -10.02 44.69
N LEU A 13 19.27 -10.99 44.85
CA LEU A 13 18.33 -11.37 43.79
C LEU A 13 17.35 -10.24 43.45
N LEU A 14 16.80 -9.60 44.47
CA LEU A 14 15.81 -8.53 44.30
C LEU A 14 16.41 -7.32 43.58
N VAL A 15 17.64 -6.92 43.94
CA VAL A 15 18.35 -5.79 43.28
C VAL A 15 18.66 -6.11 41.82
N VAL A 16 19.03 -7.35 41.49
CA VAL A 16 19.29 -7.73 40.09
C VAL A 16 18.02 -7.65 39.25
N ILE A 17 16.90 -8.19 39.75
CA ILE A 17 15.63 -8.17 39.03
C ILE A 17 15.14 -6.72 38.85
N SER A 18 15.31 -5.86 39.87
CA SER A 18 14.89 -4.46 39.78
C SER A 18 15.71 -3.68 38.74
N ILE A 19 17.01 -3.93 38.65
CA ILE A 19 17.88 -3.34 37.60
C ILE A 19 17.46 -3.85 36.21
N ILE A 20 17.23 -5.16 36.05
CA ILE A 20 16.77 -5.72 34.75
C ILE A 20 15.43 -5.10 34.34
N ALA A 21 14.48 -4.98 35.27
CA ALA A 21 13.17 -4.38 35.00
C ALA A 21 13.30 -2.91 34.56
N LEU A 22 14.15 -2.13 35.23
CA LEU A 22 14.44 -0.74 34.85
C LEU A 22 15.06 -0.64 33.46
N LEU A 23 16.06 -1.48 33.16
CA LEU A 23 16.70 -1.50 31.84
C LEU A 23 15.72 -1.91 30.74
N MET A 24 14.90 -2.93 30.98
CA MET A 24 13.86 -3.38 30.04
C MET A 24 12.80 -2.30 29.78
N ALA A 25 12.41 -1.52 30.81
CA ALA A 25 11.45 -0.44 30.66
C ALA A 25 11.92 0.65 29.67
N ILE A 26 13.23 0.90 29.60
CA ILE A 26 13.83 1.88 28.67
C ILE A 26 14.10 1.24 27.29
N LEU A 27 14.51 -0.03 27.27
CA LEU A 27 14.91 -0.73 26.04
C LEU A 27 13.72 -1.12 25.16
N MET A 28 12.62 -1.60 25.74
CA MET A 28 11.42 -2.03 24.99
C MET A 28 10.85 -0.95 24.06
N PRO A 29 10.58 0.29 24.50
CA PRO A 29 10.02 1.32 23.60
C PRO A 29 11.00 1.70 22.49
N SER A 30 12.30 1.71 22.78
CA SER A 30 13.35 2.01 21.80
C SER A 30 13.44 0.92 20.73
N LEU A 31 13.43 -0.36 21.14
CA LEU A 31 13.46 -1.50 20.23
C LEU A 31 12.21 -1.58 19.35
N ALA A 32 11.03 -1.26 19.90
CA ALA A 32 9.79 -1.22 19.13
C ALA A 32 9.86 -0.16 18.01
N ARG A 33 10.38 1.04 18.31
CA ARG A 33 10.58 2.11 17.31
C ARG A 33 11.58 1.70 16.24
N ALA A 34 12.72 1.12 16.64
CA ALA A 34 13.74 0.64 15.70
C ALA A 34 13.19 -0.43 14.76
N ARG A 35 12.41 -1.39 15.28
CA ARG A 35 11.75 -2.43 14.48
C ARG A 35 10.76 -1.84 13.46
N LYS A 36 9.94 -0.87 13.86
CA LYS A 36 8.99 -0.18 12.96
C LYS A 36 9.71 0.56 11.83
N GLN A 37 10.82 1.22 12.14
CA GLN A 37 11.65 1.88 11.13
C GLN A 37 12.28 0.88 10.15
N ALA A 38 12.83 -0.24 10.66
CA ALA A 38 13.40 -1.29 9.82
C ALA A 38 12.35 -1.87 8.86
N LYS A 39 11.14 -2.16 9.35
CA LYS A 39 10.02 -2.61 8.52
C LYS A 39 9.63 -1.60 7.44
N SER A 40 9.68 -0.30 7.73
CA SER A 40 9.46 0.76 6.73
C SER A 40 10.52 0.75 5.62
N VAL A 41 11.79 0.57 5.99
CA VAL A 41 12.89 0.46 5.01
C VAL A 41 12.71 -0.75 4.11
N VAL A 42 12.32 -1.90 4.68
CA VAL A 42 12.02 -3.11 3.88
C VAL A 42 10.83 -2.87 2.95
N CYS A 43 9.76 -2.21 3.42
CA CYS A 43 8.64 -1.83 2.56
C CYS A 43 9.06 -0.95 1.38
N LEU A 44 9.93 0.05 1.61
CA LEU A 44 10.50 0.88 0.53
C LEU A 44 11.34 0.04 -0.45
N SER A 45 12.12 -0.91 0.06
CA SER A 45 12.89 -1.83 -0.77
C SER A 45 12.00 -2.71 -1.65
N ASN A 46 10.92 -3.27 -1.10
CA ASN A 46 9.93 -4.02 -1.86
C ASN A 46 9.30 -3.17 -2.97
N LEU A 47 8.90 -1.92 -2.66
CA LEU A 47 8.37 -1.01 -3.66
C LEU A 47 9.39 -0.61 -4.74
N LYS A 48 10.66 -0.48 -4.38
CA LYS A 48 11.74 -0.24 -5.35
C LYS A 48 11.90 -1.43 -6.30
N GLN A 49 11.84 -2.66 -5.78
CA GLN A 49 11.84 -3.87 -6.59
C GLN A 49 10.59 -3.94 -7.49
N TRP A 50 9.41 -3.56 -6.99
CA TRP A 50 8.22 -3.37 -7.82
C TRP A 50 8.43 -2.35 -8.94
N GLY A 51 9.10 -1.23 -8.69
CA GLY A 51 9.48 -0.30 -9.75
C GLY A 51 10.30 -0.95 -10.86
N LEU A 52 11.27 -1.78 -10.49
CA LEU A 52 12.07 -2.53 -11.48
C LEU A 52 11.21 -3.52 -12.28
N ILE A 53 10.33 -4.27 -11.61
CA ILE A 53 9.39 -5.20 -12.26
C ILE A 53 8.47 -4.47 -13.24
N LEU A 54 7.90 -3.34 -12.82
CA LEU A 54 7.04 -2.51 -13.67
C LEU A 54 7.81 -1.96 -14.88
N ASN A 55 9.08 -1.59 -14.71
CA ASN A 55 9.92 -1.12 -15.80
C ASN A 55 10.30 -2.24 -16.79
N LEU A 56 10.57 -3.45 -16.30
CA LEU A 56 10.80 -4.63 -17.16
C LEU A 56 9.53 -4.96 -17.96
N TYR A 57 8.39 -5.03 -17.27
CA TYR A 57 7.09 -5.21 -17.93
C TYR A 57 6.83 -4.14 -19.00
N ALA A 58 7.13 -2.87 -18.71
CA ALA A 58 6.96 -1.80 -19.70
C ALA A 58 7.84 -1.98 -20.94
N GLN A 59 9.03 -2.58 -20.82
CA GLN A 59 9.89 -2.86 -21.97
C GLN A 59 9.32 -3.97 -22.85
N ASP A 60 8.70 -4.98 -22.25
CA ASP A 60 8.12 -6.12 -22.97
C ASP A 60 6.75 -5.79 -23.61
N TYR A 61 6.02 -4.80 -23.08
CA TYR A 61 4.64 -4.48 -23.48
C TYR A 61 4.44 -3.05 -24.00
N ASP A 62 5.22 -2.62 -24.99
CA ASP A 62 5.05 -1.32 -25.70
C ASP A 62 4.92 -0.10 -24.76
N ASN A 63 5.78 -0.04 -23.74
CA ASN A 63 5.78 0.98 -22.68
C ASN A 63 4.51 1.02 -21.81
N GLY A 64 3.62 0.03 -21.90
CA GLY A 64 2.49 -0.15 -20.99
C GLY A 64 2.98 -0.66 -19.63
N ILE A 65 2.68 0.06 -18.54
CA ILE A 65 3.33 -0.21 -17.25
C ILE A 65 2.60 -1.21 -16.34
N ASN A 66 1.30 -1.41 -16.56
CA ASN A 66 0.54 -2.44 -15.86
C ASN A 66 -0.71 -2.82 -16.67
N PRO A 67 -1.25 -4.03 -16.47
CA PRO A 67 -2.41 -4.53 -17.22
C PRO A 67 -3.73 -3.81 -16.90
N GLY A 68 -3.77 -2.92 -15.89
CA GLY A 68 -4.99 -2.23 -15.49
C GLY A 68 -5.92 -3.06 -14.62
N PRO A 69 -7.20 -2.65 -14.49
CA PRO A 69 -8.20 -3.46 -13.82
C PRO A 69 -8.49 -4.72 -14.64
N SER A 70 -9.07 -5.72 -13.98
CA SER A 70 -9.31 -7.03 -14.57
C SER A 70 -10.28 -7.07 -15.75
N SER A 71 -10.96 -5.97 -16.11
CA SER A 71 -12.04 -5.97 -17.09
C SER A 71 -11.61 -6.23 -18.55
N GLU A 72 -10.32 -6.15 -18.86
CA GLU A 72 -9.79 -6.31 -20.22
C GLU A 72 -9.12 -7.66 -20.48
N GLN A 73 -8.65 -8.33 -19.43
CA GLN A 73 -7.79 -9.50 -19.57
C GLN A 73 -8.46 -10.69 -18.91
N ARG A 74 -8.73 -11.71 -19.71
CA ARG A 74 -9.31 -12.99 -19.29
C ARG A 74 -8.30 -14.09 -19.59
N ASP A 75 -8.13 -15.03 -18.66
CA ASP A 75 -7.36 -16.24 -18.95
C ASP A 75 -8.19 -17.26 -19.74
N GLU A 76 -7.59 -18.41 -20.05
CA GLU A 76 -8.23 -19.50 -20.82
C GLU A 76 -9.53 -20.00 -20.16
N ASP A 77 -9.62 -19.89 -18.83
CA ASP A 77 -10.78 -20.30 -18.03
C ASP A 77 -11.81 -19.16 -17.88
N GLY A 78 -11.59 -18.00 -18.51
CA GLY A 78 -12.48 -16.84 -18.43
C GLY A 78 -12.39 -16.09 -17.09
N ARG A 79 -11.30 -16.23 -16.35
CA ARG A 79 -11.04 -15.54 -15.08
C ARG A 79 -10.37 -14.19 -15.30
N ASP A 80 -10.63 -13.27 -14.38
CA ASP A 80 -10.12 -11.90 -14.33
C ASP A 80 -8.61 -11.93 -14.09
N ILE A 81 -7.81 -11.53 -15.09
CA ILE A 81 -6.36 -11.45 -14.95
C ILE A 81 -5.98 -10.16 -14.19
N ARG A 82 -5.17 -10.31 -13.14
CA ARG A 82 -4.64 -9.21 -12.31
C ARG A 82 -3.15 -9.00 -12.52
N TRP A 83 -2.68 -7.81 -12.12
CA TRP A 83 -1.25 -7.49 -12.17
C TRP A 83 -0.38 -8.51 -11.43
N MET A 84 -0.86 -9.08 -10.33
CA MET A 84 -0.12 -10.10 -9.58
C MET A 84 0.20 -11.31 -10.45
N GLN A 85 -0.77 -11.75 -11.27
CA GLN A 85 -0.68 -12.92 -12.15
C GLN A 85 0.19 -12.61 -13.38
N VAL A 86 -0.08 -11.47 -14.04
CA VAL A 86 0.67 -11.01 -15.21
C VAL A 86 2.15 -10.84 -14.88
N MET A 87 2.45 -10.37 -13.67
CA MET A 87 3.82 -10.08 -13.26
C MET A 87 4.53 -11.29 -12.62
N ARG A 88 3.89 -12.46 -12.46
CA ARG A 88 4.52 -13.63 -11.79
C ARG A 88 5.81 -14.10 -12.45
N THR A 89 5.98 -13.85 -13.74
CA THR A 89 7.21 -14.20 -14.46
C THR A 89 8.39 -13.27 -14.14
N TYR A 90 8.15 -12.15 -13.46
CA TYR A 90 9.16 -11.14 -13.13
C TYR A 90 9.62 -11.16 -11.67
N TYR A 91 9.00 -11.98 -10.81
CA TYR A 91 9.38 -12.12 -9.41
C TYR A 91 9.15 -13.54 -8.90
N GLU A 92 10.06 -14.05 -8.06
CA GLU A 92 9.97 -15.43 -7.55
C GLU A 92 9.13 -15.53 -6.27
N SER A 93 9.32 -14.60 -5.32
CA SER A 93 8.68 -14.70 -4.00
C SER A 93 7.45 -13.80 -3.90
N PRO A 94 6.27 -14.35 -3.57
CA PRO A 94 5.07 -13.58 -3.23
C PRO A 94 5.24 -12.57 -2.09
N ASP A 95 6.23 -12.75 -1.22
CA ASP A 95 6.47 -11.90 -0.04
C ASP A 95 6.83 -10.46 -0.42
N ILE A 96 7.34 -10.24 -1.64
CA ILE A 96 7.58 -8.90 -2.17
C ILE A 96 6.29 -8.09 -2.33
N ARG A 97 5.11 -8.73 -2.36
CA ARG A 97 3.80 -8.07 -2.50
C ARG A 97 3.28 -7.45 -1.20
N VAL A 98 3.91 -7.72 -0.06
CA VAL A 98 3.45 -7.28 1.26
C VAL A 98 4.42 -6.32 1.94
N CYS A 99 3.83 -5.36 2.63
CA CYS A 99 4.48 -4.54 3.63
C CYS A 99 4.70 -5.40 4.89
N PRO A 100 5.88 -5.34 5.54
CA PRO A 100 6.13 -6.07 6.78
C PRO A 100 5.28 -5.65 7.99
N GLU A 101 4.56 -4.54 7.89
CA GLU A 101 3.54 -4.12 8.87
C GLU A 101 2.14 -4.67 8.57
N ALA A 102 1.98 -5.33 7.42
CA ALA A 102 0.75 -6.00 7.00
C ALA A 102 1.07 -7.31 6.27
N SER A 103 1.80 -8.19 6.95
CA SER A 103 2.23 -9.48 6.40
C SER A 103 1.19 -10.58 6.56
N ILE A 104 0.10 -10.32 7.28
CA ILE A 104 -0.95 -11.31 7.55
C ILE A 104 -2.07 -11.10 6.53
N PRO A 105 -2.27 -12.01 5.56
CA PRO A 105 -3.39 -11.91 4.64
C PRO A 105 -4.70 -12.30 5.34
N THR A 106 -5.82 -11.70 4.90
CA THR A 106 -7.15 -11.93 5.46
C THR A 106 -8.07 -12.65 4.46
N SER A 107 -8.26 -13.96 4.65
CA SER A 107 -9.18 -14.76 3.81
C SER A 107 -10.66 -14.45 4.07
N GLU A 108 -10.99 -13.96 5.25
CA GLU A 108 -12.34 -13.51 5.55
C GLU A 108 -12.58 -12.16 4.87
N ARG A 109 -13.57 -12.13 3.97
CA ARG A 109 -14.22 -10.88 3.59
C ARG A 109 -14.85 -10.31 4.86
N ILE A 110 -14.08 -9.57 5.66
CA ILE A 110 -14.56 -8.89 6.86
C ILE A 110 -15.82 -8.15 6.42
N LYS A 111 -16.98 -8.46 7.04
CA LYS A 111 -18.27 -7.83 6.72
C LYS A 111 -18.09 -6.31 6.77
N GLY A 112 -17.92 -5.69 5.60
CA GLY A 112 -17.55 -4.28 5.46
C GLY A 112 -16.52 -4.00 4.35
N GLY A 113 -15.57 -4.88 4.08
CA GLY A 113 -14.61 -4.70 3.00
C GLY A 113 -13.17 -4.99 3.41
N TYR A 114 -12.36 -5.24 2.41
CA TYR A 114 -11.02 -5.83 2.44
C TYR A 114 -9.89 -5.00 3.08
N GLN A 115 -10.20 -4.09 4.01
CA GLN A 115 -9.34 -2.94 4.30
C GLN A 115 -9.05 -2.79 5.78
N SER A 116 -7.92 -3.33 6.26
CA SER A 116 -7.40 -3.04 7.60
C SER A 116 -5.97 -2.48 7.50
N LEU A 117 -5.54 -1.76 8.54
CA LEU A 117 -4.17 -1.26 8.64
C LEU A 117 -3.16 -2.39 8.87
N GLU A 118 -3.59 -3.46 9.53
CA GLU A 118 -2.74 -4.54 10.04
C GLU A 118 -2.69 -5.76 9.11
N TYR A 119 -3.64 -5.86 8.19
CA TYR A 119 -3.82 -7.02 7.30
C TYR A 119 -3.51 -6.65 5.85
N ALA A 120 -2.88 -7.59 5.14
CA ALA A 120 -2.82 -7.59 3.69
C ALA A 120 -4.21 -7.86 3.11
N TRP A 121 -4.50 -7.31 1.93
CA TRP A 121 -5.68 -7.67 1.14
C TRP A 121 -5.48 -9.06 0.51
N GLY A 122 -6.59 -9.70 0.12
CA GLY A 122 -6.60 -11.16 -0.09
C GLY A 122 -6.47 -11.89 1.25
N VAL A 123 -6.41 -13.22 1.33
CA VAL A 123 -6.25 -14.17 0.23
C VAL A 123 -7.52 -14.24 -0.60
N PHE A 124 -7.38 -14.05 -1.91
CA PHE A 124 -8.53 -14.23 -2.80
C PHE A 124 -8.86 -15.72 -2.98
N THR A 125 -10.15 -16.00 -3.04
CA THR A 125 -10.75 -17.34 -3.23
C THR A 125 -11.80 -17.27 -4.33
N GLU A 126 -12.35 -18.41 -4.76
CA GLU A 126 -13.53 -18.44 -5.66
C GLU A 126 -14.72 -17.60 -5.13
N ALA A 127 -14.88 -17.50 -3.81
CA ALA A 127 -15.92 -16.67 -3.18
C ALA A 127 -15.66 -15.14 -3.32
N SER A 128 -14.44 -14.74 -3.68
CA SER A 128 -14.09 -13.35 -4.01
C SER A 128 -14.61 -12.93 -5.40
N GLY A 129 -15.12 -13.90 -6.17
CA GLY A 129 -15.69 -13.77 -7.51
C GLY A 129 -15.32 -15.01 -8.34
N PRO A 130 -16.16 -15.44 -9.30
CA PRO A 130 -15.96 -16.68 -10.08
C PRO A 130 -14.75 -16.64 -11.04
N GLN A 131 -13.86 -15.66 -10.87
CA GLN A 131 -12.88 -15.23 -11.85
C GLN A 131 -11.52 -14.92 -11.18
N VAL A 132 -11.19 -15.55 -10.05
CA VAL A 132 -9.94 -15.27 -9.32
C VAL A 132 -9.06 -16.52 -9.29
N GLU A 133 -7.76 -16.40 -9.60
CA GLU A 133 -6.79 -17.41 -9.19
C GLU A 133 -6.63 -17.37 -7.67
N GLU A 134 -6.92 -18.49 -7.02
CA GLU A 134 -6.86 -18.60 -5.57
C GLU A 134 -5.44 -18.36 -5.04
N GLY A 135 -5.34 -17.77 -3.85
CA GLY A 135 -4.04 -17.64 -3.18
C GLY A 135 -3.36 -16.28 -3.34
N ASP A 136 -3.86 -15.37 -4.19
CA ASP A 136 -3.26 -14.04 -4.32
C ASP A 136 -3.55 -13.15 -3.11
N TYR A 137 -2.51 -12.49 -2.61
CA TYR A 137 -2.55 -11.54 -1.51
C TYR A 137 -1.45 -10.48 -1.68
N GLY A 138 -1.58 -9.39 -0.92
CA GLY A 138 -0.59 -8.33 -0.93
C GLY A 138 -1.04 -7.14 -0.10
N SER A 139 -0.21 -6.10 -0.08
CA SER A 139 -0.52 -4.88 0.65
C SER A 139 -0.21 -3.62 -0.16
N TYR A 140 0.12 -3.77 -1.44
CA TYR A 140 0.38 -2.66 -2.37
C TYR A 140 -0.77 -2.51 -3.37
N ALA A 141 -1.04 -1.27 -3.78
CA ALA A 141 -1.93 -0.97 -4.91
C ALA A 141 -1.12 -0.48 -6.09
N LEU A 142 -1.52 -0.88 -7.30
CA LEU A 142 -1.11 -0.16 -8.51
C LEU A 142 -2.00 1.06 -8.75
N ASN A 143 -1.41 2.13 -9.27
CA ASN A 143 -2.13 3.25 -9.84
C ASN A 143 -2.76 2.80 -11.17
N TRP A 144 -4.07 2.59 -11.19
CA TRP A 144 -4.74 2.14 -12.41
C TRP A 144 -4.91 3.24 -13.44
N TRP A 145 -4.75 4.52 -13.09
CA TRP A 145 -4.62 5.56 -14.11
C TRP A 145 -3.36 5.40 -14.97
N ALA A 146 -2.37 4.62 -14.51
CA ALA A 146 -1.14 4.38 -15.23
C ALA A 146 -1.28 3.32 -16.34
N CYS A 147 -2.38 2.53 -16.37
CA CYS A 147 -2.56 1.46 -17.35
C CYS A 147 -2.90 1.97 -18.76
N ASN A 148 -2.89 1.05 -19.72
CA ASN A 148 -3.21 1.30 -21.14
C ASN A 148 -4.50 0.59 -21.56
N PRO A 149 -5.69 1.13 -21.22
CA PRO A 149 -6.93 0.51 -21.64
C PRO A 149 -7.09 0.56 -23.16
N SER A 150 -7.46 -0.56 -23.76
CA SER A 150 -7.64 -0.74 -25.21
C SER A 150 -8.77 0.15 -25.77
N SER A 151 -9.81 0.41 -24.99
CA SER A 151 -10.89 1.34 -25.33
C SER A 151 -11.63 1.84 -24.09
N GLU A 152 -12.53 2.80 -24.24
CA GLU A 152 -13.45 3.20 -23.16
C GLU A 152 -14.48 2.08 -22.85
N ALA A 153 -14.83 1.26 -23.84
CA ALA A 153 -15.91 0.29 -23.72
C ALA A 153 -15.66 -0.79 -22.64
N VAL A 154 -14.40 -1.16 -22.49
CA VAL A 154 -13.88 -2.18 -21.56
C VAL A 154 -13.67 -1.66 -20.15
N LEU A 155 -13.71 -0.34 -19.96
CA LEU A 155 -13.60 0.25 -18.64
C LEU A 155 -14.88 0.01 -17.83
N PRO A 156 -14.77 -0.19 -16.52
CA PRO A 156 -15.94 -0.24 -15.64
C PRO A 156 -16.79 1.02 -15.78
N GLY A 157 -18.12 0.87 -15.83
CA GLY A 157 -19.07 1.96 -16.14
C GLY A 157 -18.76 3.31 -15.49
N PRO A 158 -18.47 3.38 -14.17
CA PRO A 158 -18.24 4.67 -13.52
C PRO A 158 -16.86 5.32 -13.80
N VAL A 159 -15.86 4.60 -14.33
CA VAL A 159 -14.58 5.22 -14.76
C VAL A 159 -14.55 5.59 -16.25
N LYS A 160 -15.51 5.13 -17.06
CA LYS A 160 -15.60 5.44 -18.50
C LYS A 160 -15.47 6.94 -18.82
N PRO A 161 -16.14 7.86 -18.11
CA PRO A 161 -16.05 9.30 -18.39
C PRO A 161 -14.65 9.91 -18.17
N TYR A 162 -13.71 9.16 -17.62
CA TYR A 162 -12.35 9.59 -17.30
C TYR A 162 -11.29 8.92 -18.19
N TYR A 163 -11.68 8.31 -19.31
CA TYR A 163 -10.78 7.61 -20.23
C TYR A 163 -9.56 8.45 -20.67
N ASP A 164 -9.74 9.76 -20.87
CA ASP A 164 -8.65 10.67 -21.26
C ASP A 164 -7.65 10.96 -20.13
N ARG A 165 -7.97 10.58 -18.89
CA ARG A 165 -7.09 10.81 -17.72
C ARG A 165 -5.97 9.78 -17.60
N TYR A 166 -6.05 8.66 -18.34
CA TYR A 166 -5.04 7.60 -18.26
C TYR A 166 -3.71 8.01 -18.89
N TRP A 167 -2.61 7.63 -18.24
CA TRP A 167 -1.25 7.86 -18.75
C TRP A 167 -0.96 7.03 -19.98
N LYS A 168 -1.51 5.80 -20.04
CA LYS A 168 -1.36 4.80 -21.11
C LYS A 168 0.04 4.22 -21.21
N LYS A 169 1.08 5.05 -21.28
CA LYS A 169 2.46 4.61 -21.42
C LYS A 169 3.37 5.30 -20.41
N LEU A 170 4.40 4.59 -19.95
CA LEU A 170 5.43 5.14 -19.07
C LEU A 170 6.10 6.37 -19.71
N ALA A 171 6.38 6.31 -21.02
CA ALA A 171 6.96 7.42 -21.78
C ALA A 171 6.12 8.72 -21.76
N ASN A 172 4.81 8.64 -21.46
CA ASN A 172 3.93 9.82 -21.37
C ASN A 172 3.95 10.48 -19.97
N MET A 173 4.64 9.88 -19.00
CA MET A 173 4.59 10.29 -17.60
C MET A 173 5.63 11.38 -17.32
N THR A 174 5.24 12.64 -17.52
CA THR A 174 6.12 13.81 -17.29
C THR A 174 5.45 14.84 -16.36
N PRO A 175 6.12 15.31 -15.29
CA PRO A 175 7.42 14.88 -14.80
C PRO A 175 7.30 13.56 -14.02
N ALA A 176 8.23 12.64 -14.25
CA ALA A 176 8.13 11.24 -13.81
C ALA A 176 8.24 11.06 -12.28
N ASP A 177 8.98 11.95 -11.61
CA ASP A 177 9.20 11.96 -10.16
C ASP A 177 7.97 12.36 -9.32
N GLN A 178 6.90 12.82 -9.99
CA GLN A 178 5.63 13.25 -9.37
C GLN A 178 4.46 12.30 -9.66
N ILE A 179 4.66 11.28 -10.49
CA ILE A 179 3.61 10.37 -10.95
C ILE A 179 3.76 9.03 -10.20
N PRO A 180 2.87 8.71 -9.26
CA PRO A 180 2.92 7.43 -8.56
C PRO A 180 2.56 6.26 -9.47
N LEU A 181 3.26 5.15 -9.31
CA LEU A 181 2.97 3.88 -9.97
C LEU A 181 2.36 2.85 -9.03
N ALA A 182 2.87 2.76 -7.82
CA ALA A 182 2.34 1.89 -6.78
C ALA A 182 2.57 2.48 -5.38
N ALA A 183 1.76 2.04 -4.43
CA ALA A 183 1.79 2.55 -3.07
C ALA A 183 1.30 1.52 -2.08
N ASP A 184 1.71 1.66 -0.81
CA ASP A 184 1.12 0.91 0.29
C ASP A 184 -0.40 1.19 0.39
N SER A 185 -1.19 0.12 0.50
CA SER A 185 -2.64 0.21 0.35
C SER A 185 -3.40 -0.93 1.02
N THR A 186 -4.69 -0.70 1.21
CA THR A 186 -5.67 -1.69 1.63
C THR A 186 -6.37 -2.41 0.47
N TRP A 187 -6.01 -2.11 -0.78
CA TRP A 187 -6.52 -2.82 -1.95
C TRP A 187 -5.44 -2.98 -3.02
N TYR A 188 -5.63 -3.88 -3.98
CA TYR A 188 -4.62 -4.16 -5.01
C TYR A 188 -4.57 -3.13 -6.15
N GLY A 189 -5.49 -2.15 -6.16
CA GLY A 189 -5.54 -1.12 -7.18
C GLY A 189 -6.35 0.10 -6.78
N VAL A 190 -5.98 1.25 -7.33
CA VAL A 190 -6.58 2.54 -7.00
C VAL A 190 -6.78 3.42 -8.23
N TRP A 191 -7.87 4.19 -8.23
CA TRP A 191 -8.12 5.34 -9.10
C TRP A 191 -8.30 6.61 -8.27
N PRO A 192 -7.24 7.17 -7.66
CA PRO A 192 -7.39 8.37 -6.85
C PRO A 192 -7.88 9.53 -7.70
N LEU A 193 -8.87 10.25 -7.19
CA LEU A 193 -9.38 11.48 -7.78
C LEU A 193 -9.06 12.65 -6.85
N MET A 194 -8.88 13.84 -7.44
CA MET A 194 -8.65 15.08 -6.69
C MET A 194 -9.74 15.37 -5.64
N MET A 195 -10.99 15.02 -5.95
CA MET A 195 -12.15 15.24 -5.08
C MET A 195 -12.43 14.06 -4.12
N ASP A 196 -11.53 13.08 -4.05
CA ASP A 196 -11.68 11.99 -3.09
C ASP A 196 -11.61 12.55 -1.67
N MET A 197 -12.67 12.29 -0.89
CA MET A 197 -12.76 12.75 0.48
C MET A 197 -11.88 11.86 1.38
N PRO A 198 -11.09 12.46 2.29
CA PRO A 198 -10.33 11.68 3.26
C PRO A 198 -11.27 10.90 4.20
N PRO A 199 -10.76 9.86 4.87
CA PRO A 199 -11.45 9.22 5.99
C PRO A 199 -11.63 10.21 7.15
N LYS A 200 -12.84 10.26 7.74
CA LYS A 200 -13.15 11.22 8.82
C LYS A 200 -12.46 10.90 10.14
N ALA A 201 -12.15 9.63 10.39
CA ALA A 201 -11.52 9.18 11.63
C ALA A 201 -10.19 8.48 11.37
N TYR A 202 -9.27 8.67 12.31
CA TYR A 202 -8.07 7.85 12.43
C TYR A 202 -8.53 6.41 12.69
N VAL A 203 -8.16 5.49 11.80
CA VAL A 203 -8.34 4.03 11.99
C VAL A 203 -9.81 3.57 12.07
N LYS A 204 -10.65 4.06 11.16
CA LYS A 204 -11.69 3.19 10.59
C LYS A 204 -11.49 3.28 9.10
N ALA A 205 -10.98 2.22 8.47
CA ALA A 205 -11.21 2.05 7.06
C ALA A 205 -12.72 2.22 6.89
N GLU A 206 -13.15 3.30 6.25
CA GLU A 206 -14.55 3.45 5.88
C GLU A 206 -14.79 2.42 4.78
N TYR A 207 -15.09 1.23 5.28
CA TYR A 207 -15.55 0.02 4.62
C TYR A 207 -16.61 0.40 3.57
N GLY A 208 -16.20 0.38 2.29
CA GLY A 208 -17.09 0.72 1.18
C GLY A 208 -16.71 2.01 0.43
N THR A 209 -15.46 2.14 0.01
CA THR A 209 -15.18 3.01 -1.15
C THR A 209 -16.00 2.47 -2.33
N SER A 210 -16.90 3.28 -2.88
CA SER A 210 -17.54 3.00 -4.16
C SER A 210 -16.49 2.63 -5.20
N TYR A 211 -16.87 1.88 -6.23
CA TYR A 211 -15.97 1.44 -7.31
C TYR A 211 -15.12 2.58 -7.91
N ILE A 212 -15.52 3.85 -7.76
CA ILE A 212 -14.80 5.03 -8.27
C ILE A 212 -14.63 6.22 -7.32
N LYS A 213 -15.26 6.21 -6.14
CA LYS A 213 -15.20 7.36 -5.23
C LYS A 213 -14.35 7.02 -4.02
N ASN A 214 -13.55 7.99 -3.60
CA ASN A 214 -12.76 7.95 -2.40
C ASN A 214 -11.68 6.85 -2.41
N HIS A 215 -11.09 6.59 -3.58
CA HIS A 215 -10.01 5.61 -3.71
C HIS A 215 -8.76 6.04 -2.96
N MET A 216 -8.56 7.35 -2.78
CA MET A 216 -7.49 7.86 -1.90
C MET A 216 -7.56 7.27 -0.49
N ARG A 217 -8.75 6.93 0.02
CA ARG A 217 -8.90 6.29 1.36
C ARG A 217 -8.20 4.95 1.46
N ARG A 218 -8.04 4.24 0.33
CA ARG A 218 -7.30 2.96 0.28
C ARG A 218 -5.80 3.15 0.50
N LEU A 219 -5.31 4.37 0.30
CA LEU A 219 -3.92 4.77 0.50
C LEU A 219 -3.71 5.43 1.87
N CYS A 220 -4.78 5.82 2.56
CA CYS A 220 -4.73 6.43 3.89
C CYS A 220 -4.38 5.41 4.99
N VAL A 221 -3.21 4.79 4.87
CA VAL A 221 -2.75 3.66 5.68
C VAL A 221 -1.55 4.06 6.53
N ASP A 222 -1.73 4.19 7.84
CA ASP A 222 -0.63 4.53 8.76
C ASP A 222 0.17 3.28 9.20
N ARG A 223 0.87 2.66 8.25
CA ARG A 223 1.87 1.61 8.55
C ARG A 223 3.24 2.22 8.88
N HIS A 224 3.54 3.41 8.35
CA HIS A 224 4.88 4.00 8.38
C HIS A 224 4.94 5.40 9.02
N ASN A 225 4.21 5.61 10.12
CA ASN A 225 4.26 6.84 10.93
C ASN A 225 3.83 8.07 10.12
N MET A 226 2.55 8.08 9.76
CA MET A 226 1.89 9.11 8.95
C MET A 226 2.51 9.29 7.55
N LYS A 227 3.22 8.26 7.07
CA LYS A 227 3.78 8.21 5.72
C LYS A 227 3.28 6.97 5.00
N VAL A 228 3.12 7.11 3.70
CA VAL A 228 2.80 6.04 2.76
C VAL A 228 4.02 5.87 1.87
N ASN A 229 4.55 4.65 1.81
CA ASN A 229 5.65 4.36 0.91
C ASN A 229 5.11 4.20 -0.51
N MET A 230 5.77 4.86 -1.47
CA MET A 230 5.30 4.94 -2.85
C MET A 230 6.47 4.79 -3.82
N ILE A 231 6.23 4.20 -4.99
CA ILE A 231 7.15 4.13 -6.14
C ILE A 231 6.62 5.03 -7.25
N PHE A 232 7.51 5.80 -7.87
CA PHE A 232 7.20 6.81 -8.88
C PHE A 232 7.65 6.38 -10.28
N ALA A 233 7.20 7.11 -11.31
CA ALA A 233 7.48 6.79 -12.71
C ALA A 233 8.97 6.94 -13.10
N ASP A 234 9.76 7.63 -12.28
CA ASP A 234 11.23 7.66 -12.37
C ASP A 234 11.90 6.45 -11.66
N MET A 235 11.09 5.50 -11.22
CA MET A 235 11.48 4.31 -10.46
C MET A 235 12.09 4.62 -9.10
N GLN A 236 11.90 5.81 -8.53
CA GLN A 236 12.33 6.11 -7.16
C GLN A 236 11.24 5.76 -6.16
N ALA A 237 11.59 4.94 -5.16
CA ALA A 237 10.74 4.66 -4.01
C ALA A 237 11.01 5.70 -2.92
N LYS A 238 9.98 6.41 -2.47
CA LYS A 238 10.09 7.41 -1.41
C LYS A 238 8.87 7.38 -0.48
N PRO A 239 9.05 7.68 0.81
CA PRO A 239 7.94 7.89 1.72
C PRO A 239 7.27 9.24 1.42
N VAL A 240 5.94 9.24 1.37
CA VAL A 240 5.11 10.45 1.17
C VAL A 240 4.28 10.66 2.43
N GLU A 241 4.32 11.87 3.00
CA GLU A 241 3.47 12.19 4.15
C GLU A 241 1.99 12.09 3.76
N MET A 242 1.16 11.61 4.68
CA MET A 242 -0.26 11.32 4.44
C MET A 242 -1.02 12.52 3.84
N LYS A 243 -0.75 13.72 4.36
CA LYS A 243 -1.33 14.98 3.84
C LYS A 243 -0.91 15.29 2.40
N HIS A 244 0.24 14.80 1.96
CA HIS A 244 0.79 15.03 0.63
C HIS A 244 0.32 14.00 -0.41
N LEU A 245 -0.52 13.03 -0.04
CA LEU A 245 -1.13 12.09 -0.99
C LEU A 245 -1.92 12.80 -2.10
N TRP A 246 -2.66 13.86 -1.76
CA TRP A 246 -3.41 14.66 -2.73
C TRP A 246 -2.53 15.61 -3.53
N ASN A 247 -1.26 15.80 -3.16
CA ASN A 247 -0.32 16.62 -3.91
C ASN A 247 0.49 15.79 -4.93
N GLN A 248 0.14 14.53 -5.16
CA GLN A 248 0.76 13.68 -6.18
C GLN A 248 -0.03 13.68 -7.49
N ARG A 249 0.66 13.54 -8.63
CA ARG A 249 0.04 13.61 -9.95
C ARG A 249 -0.47 12.24 -10.41
N TRP A 250 -1.54 11.76 -9.77
CA TRP A 250 -2.09 10.41 -9.99
C TRP A 250 -2.53 10.15 -11.43
N HIS A 251 -3.16 11.12 -12.09
CA HIS A 251 -3.69 10.99 -13.45
C HIS A 251 -3.43 12.25 -14.28
N LYS A 252 -3.67 12.20 -15.60
CA LYS A 252 -3.59 13.39 -16.46
C LYS A 252 -4.62 14.42 -16.01
N GLY A 253 -4.22 15.69 -15.95
CA GLY A 253 -5.07 16.79 -15.47
C GLY A 253 -5.30 16.81 -13.95
N TYR A 254 -4.54 16.06 -13.16
CA TYR A 254 -4.60 16.15 -11.70
C TYR A 254 -3.96 17.46 -11.21
N ASP A 255 -4.72 18.31 -10.50
CA ASP A 255 -4.20 19.54 -9.90
C ASP A 255 -3.66 19.28 -8.49
N THR A 256 -2.34 19.31 -8.38
CA THR A 256 -1.60 19.07 -7.13
C THR A 256 -1.70 20.21 -6.11
N LYS A 257 -2.21 21.39 -6.50
CA LYS A 257 -2.26 22.58 -5.63
C LYS A 257 -3.61 22.80 -4.97
N MET A 258 -4.63 22.04 -5.35
CA MET A 258 -5.99 22.29 -4.89
C MET A 258 -6.20 21.96 -3.40
N ILE A 259 -5.41 21.01 -2.86
CA ILE A 259 -5.61 20.50 -1.51
C ILE A 259 -4.57 21.08 -0.55
N THR A 260 -5.07 21.75 0.48
CA THR A 260 -4.32 22.41 1.56
C THR A 260 -4.71 21.84 2.93
N ASP A 261 -4.02 22.26 3.99
CA ASP A 261 -4.34 21.84 5.35
C ASP A 261 -5.79 22.20 5.76
N GLU A 262 -6.33 23.31 5.24
CA GLU A 262 -7.72 23.75 5.48
C GLU A 262 -8.75 22.72 4.98
N PHE A 263 -8.47 22.06 3.85
CA PHE A 263 -9.34 21.01 3.33
C PHE A 263 -9.50 19.86 4.33
N PHE A 264 -8.41 19.42 4.96
CA PHE A 264 -8.46 18.36 5.96
C PHE A 264 -9.18 18.80 7.24
N GLN A 265 -9.05 20.07 7.62
CA GLN A 265 -9.77 20.63 8.78
C GLN A 265 -11.29 20.69 8.51
N GLN A 266 -11.70 21.21 7.35
CA GLN A 266 -13.12 21.37 6.99
C GLN A 266 -13.84 20.03 6.78
N THR A 267 -13.12 19.00 6.33
CA THR A 267 -13.68 17.66 6.10
C THR A 267 -13.74 16.80 7.37
N GLY A 268 -13.21 17.30 8.50
CA GLY A 268 -13.12 16.55 9.76
C GLY A 268 -11.99 15.53 9.79
N ALA A 269 -11.10 15.53 8.79
CA ALA A 269 -9.95 14.63 8.67
C ALA A 269 -8.65 15.25 9.20
N SER A 270 -8.73 16.13 10.20
CA SER A 270 -7.59 16.85 10.79
C SER A 270 -6.51 15.92 11.35
N TRP A 271 -6.85 14.65 11.63
CA TRP A 271 -5.89 13.64 12.03
C TRP A 271 -4.79 13.39 10.98
N ILE A 272 -5.05 13.62 9.69
CA ILE A 272 -4.06 13.48 8.61
C ILE A 272 -2.91 14.50 8.74
N LEU A 273 -3.16 15.61 9.43
CA LEU A 273 -2.17 16.67 9.66
C LEU A 273 -1.18 16.36 10.78
N LYS A 274 -1.33 15.24 11.49
CA LYS A 274 -0.42 14.83 12.56
C LYS A 274 0.96 14.45 11.98
N LYS A 275 2.03 14.82 12.69
CA LYS A 275 3.43 14.50 12.37
C LYS A 275 3.88 13.19 12.99
#